data_AF-Q6NMS3-F1
#
_entry.id   AF-Q6NMS3-F1
#
_cell.length_a   1.000
_cell.length_b   1.000
_cell.length_c   1.000
_cell.angle_alpha   90.00
_cell.angle_beta   90.00
_cell.angle_gamma   90.00
#
_symmetry.space_group_name_H-M   'P 1'
#
loop_
_entity.id
_entity.type
_entity.pdbx_description
1 polymer ?
#
loop_
_entity_poly.entity_id
_entity_poly.type
_entity_poly.pdbx_seq_one_letter_code
_entity_poly.pdbx_strand_id
1 'polypeptide(L)'
;MGSLKLSTFAIVVCLSILLISPIEVNGWGKCDLRKGLCRLADTISTCDVPCRAVDSKYHGGECLNVGGGQGICWCCRDYDAAKSGAEKESM
;
A
#
# COMPACT_ATOMS: atom_id res chain seq x y z
N MET A 1 4.65 22.98 40.64
CA MET A 1 4.55 21.55 40.25
C MET A 1 3.92 21.51 38.87
N GLY A 2 4.73 21.27 37.84
CA GLY A 2 4.38 21.52 36.44
C GLY A 2 3.51 20.42 35.86
N SER A 3 2.31 20.80 35.42
CA SER A 3 1.39 19.95 34.68
C SER A 3 1.96 19.64 33.31
N LEU A 4 2.41 18.40 33.09
CA LEU A 4 2.67 17.88 31.75
C LEU A 4 1.33 17.74 31.02
N LYS A 5 1.00 18.76 30.21
CA LYS A 5 0.03 18.62 29.11
C LYS A 5 0.65 17.69 28.07
N LEU A 6 0.51 16.37 28.26
CA LEU A 6 0.86 15.38 27.26
C LEU A 6 -0.24 15.37 26.18
N SER A 7 0.15 15.92 25.03
CA SER A 7 -0.61 16.08 23.80
C SER A 7 -1.47 14.88 23.38
N THR A 8 -2.79 15.08 23.39
CA THR A 8 -3.81 14.23 22.74
C THR A 8 -3.53 13.97 21.25
N PHE A 9 -2.69 14.79 20.61
CA PHE A 9 -2.35 14.70 19.19
C PHE A 9 -1.50 13.48 18.81
N ALA A 10 -0.75 12.89 19.75
CA ALA A 10 0.09 11.74 19.43
C ALA A 10 -0.72 10.46 19.16
N ILE A 11 -1.94 10.36 19.70
CA ILE A 11 -2.75 9.14 19.63
C ILE A 11 -3.45 8.99 18.26
N VAL A 12 -3.84 10.11 17.65
CA VAL A 12 -4.57 10.08 16.36
C VAL A 12 -3.69 9.60 15.20
N VAL A 13 -2.38 9.88 15.24
CA VAL A 13 -1.46 9.51 14.16
C VAL A 13 -1.13 8.01 14.16
N CYS A 14 -1.07 7.36 15.32
CA CYS A 14 -0.81 5.91 15.40
C CYS A 14 -1.99 5.05 14.90
N LEU A 15 -3.23 5.50 15.08
CA LEU A 15 -4.40 4.77 14.58
C LEU A 15 -4.48 4.80 13.05
N SER A 16 -4.07 5.89 12.42
CA SER A 16 -4.11 6.04 10.95
C SER A 16 -3.10 5.14 10.22
N ILE A 17 -1.98 4.78 10.85
CA ILE A 17 -0.95 3.92 10.25
C ILE A 17 -1.39 2.44 10.27
N LEU A 18 -2.20 2.04 11.24
CA LEU A 18 -2.77 0.68 11.33
C LEU A 18 -3.91 0.43 10.33
N LEU A 19 -4.61 1.48 9.89
CA LEU A 19 -5.73 1.39 8.95
C LEU A 19 -5.29 1.27 7.48
N ILE A 20 -4.01 1.46 7.16
CA ILE A 20 -3.45 1.10 5.84
C ILE A 20 -3.04 -0.37 5.91
N SER A 21 -4.02 -1.23 6.15
CA SER A 21 -3.88 -2.65 5.86
C SER A 21 -3.64 -2.81 4.35
N PRO A 22 -2.86 -3.81 3.91
CA PRO A 22 -2.59 -4.05 2.50
C PRO A 22 -3.90 -3.99 1.73
N ILE A 23 -3.94 -3.16 0.68
CA ILE A 23 -5.12 -3.03 -0.16
C ILE A 23 -5.25 -4.36 -0.89
N GLU A 24 -6.15 -5.21 -0.41
CA GLU A 24 -6.51 -6.44 -1.11
C GLU A 24 -7.26 -6.04 -2.36
N VAL A 25 -6.58 -6.09 -3.50
CA VAL A 25 -7.20 -5.80 -4.78
C VAL A 25 -7.86 -7.09 -5.24
N ASN A 26 -9.12 -7.24 -4.84
CA ASN A 26 -10.08 -8.16 -5.44
C ASN A 26 -9.72 -9.67 -5.41
N GLY A 27 -8.86 -10.12 -4.50
CA GLY A 27 -8.46 -11.53 -4.39
C GLY A 27 -7.42 -12.01 -5.42
N TRP A 28 -6.86 -11.10 -6.22
CA TRP A 28 -5.82 -11.43 -7.21
C TRP A 28 -4.42 -11.14 -6.69
N GLY A 29 -4.29 -10.15 -5.80
CA GLY A 29 -2.99 -9.77 -5.26
C GLY A 29 -3.10 -8.81 -4.10
N LYS A 30 -1.93 -8.41 -3.60
CA LYS A 30 -1.78 -7.38 -2.58
C LYS A 30 -0.82 -6.30 -3.07
N CYS A 31 -1.15 -5.06 -2.76
CA CYS A 31 -0.24 -3.94 -2.94
C CYS A 31 0.39 -3.60 -1.59
N ASP A 32 1.60 -4.10 -1.35
CA ASP A 32 2.25 -4.02 -0.04
C ASP A 32 3.54 -3.20 -0.01
N LEU A 33 3.99 -2.67 -1.16
CA LEU A 33 5.20 -1.86 -1.22
C LEU A 33 4.88 -0.44 -1.70
N ARG A 34 4.98 0.54 -0.79
CA ARG A 34 4.93 1.96 -1.17
C ARG A 34 6.21 2.37 -1.88
N LYS A 35 6.12 2.73 -3.16
CA LYS A 35 7.27 3.20 -3.96
C LYS A 35 7.54 4.69 -3.79
N GLY A 36 6.48 5.50 -3.69
CA GLY A 36 6.63 6.96 -3.62
C GLY A 36 5.40 7.70 -4.12
N LEU A 37 5.60 8.93 -4.57
CA LEU A 37 4.57 9.73 -5.24
C LEU A 37 4.47 9.32 -6.71
N CYS A 38 3.26 9.29 -7.24
CA CYS A 38 2.97 9.09 -8.65
C CYS A 38 2.06 10.22 -9.14
N ARG A 39 2.06 10.44 -10.46
CA ARG A 39 1.08 11.31 -11.11
C ARG A 39 -0.02 10.43 -11.67
N LEU A 40 -1.27 10.75 -11.38
CA LEU A 40 -2.41 9.95 -11.87
C LEU A 40 -2.44 9.90 -13.41
N ALA A 41 -2.04 11.00 -14.06
CA ALA A 41 -1.93 11.10 -15.51
C ALA A 41 -0.82 10.20 -16.11
N ASP A 42 0.19 9.85 -15.32
CA ASP A 42 1.38 9.11 -15.73
C ASP A 42 1.62 7.87 -14.85
N THR A 43 0.53 7.21 -14.42
CA THR A 43 0.60 6.07 -13.50
C THR A 43 1.50 4.96 -14.05
N ILE A 44 1.46 4.71 -15.36
CA ILE A 44 2.25 3.65 -16.00
C ILE A 44 3.76 3.92 -15.88
N SER A 45 4.21 5.12 -16.24
CA SER A 45 5.63 5.46 -16.25
C SER A 45 6.18 5.76 -14.85
N THR A 46 5.35 6.33 -13.97
CA THR A 46 5.77 6.74 -12.63
C THR A 46 5.58 5.67 -11.56
N CYS A 47 4.73 4.67 -11.79
CA CYS A 47 4.41 3.64 -10.80
C CYS A 47 4.58 2.21 -11.35
N ASP A 48 3.86 1.85 -12.41
CA ASP A 48 3.82 0.46 -12.90
C ASP A 48 5.21 -0.04 -13.34
N VAL A 49 5.88 0.67 -14.25
CA VAL A 49 7.20 0.29 -14.76
C VAL A 49 8.26 0.23 -13.64
N PRO A 50 8.39 1.25 -12.76
CA PRO A 50 9.29 1.18 -11.63
C PRO A 50 9.00 0.03 -10.67
N CYS A 51 7.73 -0.32 -10.44
CA CYS A 51 7.37 -1.41 -9.55
C CYS A 51 7.78 -2.78 -10.10
N ARG A 52 7.56 -3.03 -11.40
CA ARG A 52 8.07 -4.24 -12.08
C ARG A 52 9.59 -4.34 -12.04
N ALA A 53 10.29 -3.21 -12.03
CA ALA A 53 11.75 -3.16 -11.94
C ALA A 53 12.30 -3.33 -10.52
N VAL A 54 11.47 -3.27 -9.46
CA VAL A 54 11.95 -3.48 -8.08
C VAL A 54 12.27 -4.95 -7.84
N ASP A 55 11.37 -5.85 -8.22
CA ASP A 55 11.47 -7.29 -7.95
C ASP A 55 10.53 -8.02 -8.91
N SER A 56 10.94 -9.19 -9.39
CA SER A 56 10.15 -9.99 -10.33
C SER A 56 8.81 -10.49 -9.77
N LYS A 57 8.60 -10.41 -8.45
CA LYS A 57 7.31 -10.71 -7.82
C LYS A 57 6.24 -9.65 -8.05
N TYR A 58 6.60 -8.41 -8.38
CA TYR A 58 5.61 -7.34 -8.60
C TYR A 58 5.16 -7.33 -10.05
N HIS A 59 3.86 -7.51 -10.28
CA HIS A 59 3.28 -7.47 -11.62
C HIS A 59 3.03 -6.04 -12.09
N GLY A 60 3.18 -5.03 -11.23
CA GLY A 60 2.86 -3.65 -11.55
C GLY A 60 2.75 -2.77 -10.31
N GLY A 61 2.18 -1.59 -10.50
CA GLY A 61 1.96 -0.62 -9.44
C GLY A 61 0.71 0.21 -9.66
N GLU A 62 -0.01 0.46 -8.58
CA GLU A 62 -1.24 1.23 -8.53
C GLU A 62 -0.99 2.61 -7.94
N CYS A 63 -1.54 3.65 -8.57
CA CYS A 63 -1.43 5.02 -8.10
C CYS A 63 -2.69 5.41 -7.32
N LEU A 64 -2.62 5.34 -5.99
CA LEU A 64 -3.73 5.72 -5.12
C LEU A 64 -3.86 7.23 -5.07
N ASN A 65 -4.94 7.79 -5.61
CA ASN A 65 -5.20 9.22 -5.64
C ASN A 65 -5.19 9.85 -4.23
N VAL A 66 -4.36 10.87 -4.00
CA VAL A 66 -4.32 11.66 -2.75
C VAL A 66 -4.78 13.12 -2.95
N GLY A 67 -5.23 13.47 -4.14
CA GLY A 67 -5.68 14.80 -4.52
C GLY A 67 -4.67 15.56 -5.39
N GLY A 68 -5.14 16.63 -6.06
CA GLY A 68 -4.28 17.53 -6.83
C GLY A 68 -3.58 16.90 -8.05
N GLY A 69 -4.13 15.81 -8.60
CA GLY A 69 -3.50 15.05 -9.70
C GLY A 69 -2.34 14.17 -9.27
N GLN A 70 -2.06 14.10 -7.96
CA GLN A 70 -1.02 13.26 -7.38
C GLN A 70 -1.63 12.05 -6.68
N GLY A 71 -0.86 10.98 -6.64
CA GLY A 71 -1.19 9.77 -5.91
C GLY A 71 0.03 9.21 -5.18
N ILE A 72 -0.21 8.14 -4.42
CA ILE A 72 0.84 7.32 -3.82
C ILE A 72 0.92 6.03 -4.62
N CYS A 73 2.11 5.73 -5.11
CA CYS A 73 2.39 4.51 -5.84
C CYS A 73 2.57 3.34 -4.87
N TRP A 74 1.81 2.28 -5.09
CA TRP A 74 1.91 1.00 -4.40
C TRP A 74 2.20 -0.10 -5.39
N CYS A 75 3.31 -0.82 -5.21
CA CYS A 75 3.63 -1.99 -6.02
C CYS A 75 2.79 -3.17 -5.58
N CYS A 76 2.19 -3.82 -6.57
CA CYS A 76 1.26 -4.91 -6.40
C CYS A 76 1.91 -6.22 -6.89
N ARG A 77 1.71 -7.26 -6.09
CA ARG A 77 2.14 -8.62 -6.40
C ARG A 77 0.97 -9.56 -6.24
N ASP A 78 0.96 -10.60 -7.05
CA ASP A 78 0.04 -11.70 -6.86
C ASP A 78 0.31 -12.31 -5.48
N TYR A 79 -0.73 -12.81 -4.85
CA TYR A 79 -0.52 -13.67 -3.70
C TYR A 79 0.27 -14.88 -4.18
N ASP A 80 1.37 -15.19 -3.49
CA ASP A 80 2.11 -16.44 -3.69
C ASP A 80 1.06 -17.56 -3.75
N ALA A 81 0.88 -18.18 -4.92
CA ALA A 81 -0.12 -19.23 -5.11
C ALA A 81 0.08 -20.37 -4.08
N ALA A 82 1.29 -20.46 -3.51
CA ALA A 82 1.64 -21.33 -2.40
C ALA A 82 0.92 -21.03 -1.07
N LYS A 83 0.41 -19.81 -0.82
CA LYS A 83 -0.31 -19.46 0.42
C LYS A 83 -1.83 -19.51 0.30
N SER A 84 -2.40 -19.23 -0.88
CA SER A 84 -3.86 -19.27 -1.06
C SER A 84 -4.46 -20.68 -1.02
N GLY A 85 -3.63 -21.73 -1.13
CA GLY A 85 -4.03 -23.12 -0.92
C GLY A 85 -4.07 -23.58 0.54
N ALA A 86 -3.47 -22.83 1.48
CA ALA A 86 -3.37 -23.25 2.89
C ALA A 86 -4.45 -22.61 3.79
N GLU A 87 -5.06 -21.49 3.39
CA GLU A 87 -6.05 -20.78 4.22
C GLU A 87 -7.51 -21.11 3.88
N LYS A 88 -7.77 -21.93 2.84
CA LYS A 88 -9.14 -22.38 2.47
C LYS A 88 -9.50 -23.80 2.91
N GLU A 89 -8.61 -24.51 3.61
CA GLU A 89 -8.83 -25.89 4.09
C GLU A 89 -8.90 -25.98 5.63
N SER A 90 -9.21 -24.89 6.34
CA SER A 90 -9.35 -24.89 7.82
C SER A 90 -10.58 -24.15 8.35
N MET A 91 -11.67 -24.10 7.59
CA MET A 91 -13.01 -23.83 8.13
C MET A 91 -13.86 -25.09 8.14
#